data_AF-A0A0K2RF57-F1
#
_entry.id   AF-A0A0K2RF57-F1
#
_cell.length_a   1.000
_cell.length_b   1.000
_cell.length_c   1.000
_cell.angle_alpha   90.00
_cell.angle_beta   90.00
_cell.angle_gamma   90.00
#
_symmetry.space_group_name_H-M   'P 1'
#
loop_
_entity.id
_entity.type
_entity.pdbx_description
1 polymer ?
#
loop_
_entity_poly.entity_id
_entity_poly.type
_entity_poly.pdbx_seq_one_letter_code
_entity_poly.pdbx_strand_id
1 'polypeptide(L)'
;MVSYDENGGYPHPDHIMAHKVAVEAFHAAGDPERYPGTGESWAPSKLYYDRAFSPDRFRALHFALEEAGLQSPYAERLASWLEADAEGHTPPRPMHQTTTQVDCGDYFEARDDALRAHRTQIDPLGFFFAVSPEMQRRAWPWEDYTLVHSVIPAELPEKDLFAGLR
;
A
#
# COMPACT_ATOMS: atom_id res chain seq x y z
N MET A 1 1.68 1.73 -13.29
CA MET A 1 0.52 2.35 -12.64
C MET A 1 0.33 1.72 -11.27
N VAL A 2 -0.11 2.49 -10.28
CA VAL A 2 -0.41 2.01 -8.92
C VAL A 2 -1.87 2.32 -8.61
N SER A 3 -2.57 1.42 -7.93
CA SER A 3 -3.96 1.60 -7.48
C SER A 3 -4.18 0.88 -6.14
N TYR A 4 -5.37 1.01 -5.57
CA TYR A 4 -5.82 0.17 -4.45
C TYR A 4 -6.12 -1.27 -4.93
N ASP A 5 -6.15 -2.21 -4.00
CA ASP A 5 -6.72 -3.54 -4.24
C ASP A 5 -8.27 -3.52 -4.31
N GLU A 6 -8.88 -4.67 -4.57
CA GLU A 6 -10.34 -4.81 -4.73
C GLU A 6 -11.12 -4.39 -3.46
N ASN A 7 -10.45 -4.40 -2.31
CA ASN A 7 -11.01 -3.99 -1.02
C ASN A 7 -10.74 -2.51 -0.72
N GLY A 8 -10.03 -1.78 -1.59
CA GLY A 8 -9.68 -0.37 -1.40
C GLY A 8 -8.51 -0.13 -0.43
N GLY A 9 -7.76 -1.18 -0.07
CA GLY A 9 -6.76 -1.17 1.02
C GLY A 9 -7.39 -1.17 2.42
N TYR A 10 -8.44 -0.38 2.61
CA TYR A 10 -9.46 -0.50 3.66
C TYR A 10 -10.84 -0.29 3.00
N PRO A 11 -11.94 -0.85 3.52
CA PRO A 11 -13.22 -0.99 2.79
C PRO A 11 -14.01 0.31 2.61
N HIS A 12 -13.33 1.41 2.26
CA HIS A 12 -13.95 2.67 1.88
C HIS A 12 -14.56 2.57 0.49
N PRO A 13 -15.85 2.93 0.32
CA PRO A 13 -16.53 2.82 -0.98
C PRO A 13 -15.80 3.53 -2.12
N ASP A 14 -15.25 4.71 -1.87
CA ASP A 14 -14.53 5.47 -2.91
C ASP A 14 -13.22 4.80 -3.32
N HIS A 15 -12.52 4.13 -2.40
CA HIS A 15 -11.28 3.43 -2.75
C HIS A 15 -11.58 2.19 -3.60
N ILE A 16 -12.65 1.47 -3.27
CA ILE A 16 -13.15 0.35 -4.09
C ILE A 16 -13.54 0.84 -5.49
N MET A 17 -14.19 2.00 -5.59
CA MET A 17 -14.53 2.57 -6.89
C MET A 17 -13.30 3.04 -7.66
N ALA A 18 -12.36 3.69 -6.99
CA ALA A 18 -11.09 4.12 -7.59
C ALA A 18 -10.29 2.91 -8.13
N HIS A 19 -10.25 1.80 -7.39
CA HIS A 19 -9.71 0.54 -7.86
C HIS A 19 -10.38 0.09 -9.17
N LYS A 20 -11.72 0.00 -9.19
CA LYS A 20 -12.47 -0.47 -10.36
C LYS A 20 -12.19 0.38 -11.60
N VAL A 21 -12.21 1.71 -11.43
CA VAL A 21 -11.95 2.67 -12.51
C VAL A 21 -10.49 2.58 -12.99
N ALA A 22 -9.53 2.48 -12.08
CA ALA A 22 -8.12 2.36 -12.43
C ALA A 22 -7.85 1.06 -13.21
N VAL A 23 -8.36 -0.09 -12.74
CA VAL A 23 -8.17 -1.38 -13.42
C VAL A 23 -8.79 -1.37 -14.82
N GLU A 24 -9.98 -0.81 -14.98
CA GLU A 24 -10.60 -0.60 -16.30
C GLU A 24 -9.72 0.29 -17.19
N ALA A 25 -9.25 1.43 -16.67
CA ALA A 25 -8.40 2.35 -17.41
C ALA A 25 -7.08 1.69 -17.84
N PHE A 26 -6.47 0.87 -16.99
CA PHE A 26 -5.25 0.12 -17.32
C PHE A 26 -5.45 -0.76 -18.56
N HIS A 27 -6.54 -1.52 -18.58
CA HIS A 27 -6.82 -2.46 -19.67
C HIS A 27 -7.33 -1.76 -20.93
N ALA A 28 -8.02 -0.63 -20.78
CA ALA A 28 -8.63 0.08 -21.88
C ALA A 28 -7.72 1.12 -22.57
N ALA A 29 -6.77 1.73 -21.85
CA ALA A 29 -6.02 2.88 -22.36
C ALA A 29 -5.17 2.58 -23.61
N GLY A 30 -4.80 1.30 -23.84
CA GLY A 30 -4.10 0.86 -25.05
C GLY A 30 -5.00 0.65 -26.28
N ASP A 31 -6.33 0.65 -26.11
CA ASP A 31 -7.31 0.37 -27.18
C ASP A 31 -7.97 1.68 -27.66
N PRO A 32 -7.64 2.17 -28.87
CA PRO A 32 -8.20 3.43 -29.38
C PRO A 32 -9.72 3.35 -29.65
N GLU A 33 -10.29 2.16 -29.78
CA GLU A 33 -11.72 1.97 -30.11
C GLU A 33 -12.60 1.86 -28.86
N ARG A 34 -12.02 1.56 -27.68
CA ARG A 34 -12.79 1.33 -26.44
C ARG A 34 -13.40 2.61 -25.87
N TYR A 35 -12.68 3.72 -25.95
CA TYR A 35 -13.12 5.04 -25.49
C TYR A 35 -12.75 6.13 -26.51
N PRO A 36 -13.45 6.19 -27.66
CA PRO A 36 -13.10 7.12 -28.74
C PRO A 36 -13.25 8.58 -28.30
N GLY A 37 -12.34 9.45 -28.79
CA GLY A 37 -12.36 10.90 -28.52
C GLY A 37 -11.67 11.34 -27.22
N THR A 38 -10.92 10.44 -26.56
CA THR A 38 -10.24 10.71 -25.27
C THR A 38 -8.74 10.99 -25.38
N GLY A 39 -8.21 11.12 -26.59
CA GLY A 39 -6.79 11.36 -26.88
C GLY A 39 -6.12 10.20 -27.59
N GLU A 40 -4.79 10.25 -27.71
CA GLU A 40 -3.99 9.15 -28.25
C GLU A 40 -3.93 7.99 -27.25
N SER A 41 -3.96 6.74 -27.75
CA SER A 41 -3.89 5.56 -26.89
C SER A 41 -2.49 5.40 -26.29
N TRP A 42 -2.45 4.91 -25.05
CA TRP A 42 -1.23 4.61 -24.33
C TRP A 42 -1.45 3.39 -23.44
N ALA A 43 -0.66 2.34 -23.64
CA ALA A 43 -0.76 1.11 -22.86
C ALA A 43 0.23 1.13 -21.68
N PRO A 44 -0.24 1.26 -20.42
CA PRO A 44 0.66 1.17 -19.28
C PRO A 44 1.21 -0.26 -19.16
N SER A 45 2.51 -0.41 -18.90
CA SER A 45 3.15 -1.74 -18.96
C SER A 45 2.92 -2.62 -17.71
N LYS A 46 2.73 -2.00 -16.53
CA LYS A 46 2.64 -2.70 -15.24
C LYS A 46 1.58 -2.07 -14.34
N LEU A 47 0.80 -2.90 -13.64
CA LEU A 47 -0.18 -2.52 -12.63
C LEU A 47 0.21 -3.11 -11.28
N TYR A 48 0.31 -2.25 -10.28
CA TYR A 48 0.57 -2.62 -8.90
C TYR A 48 -0.59 -2.21 -8.00
N TYR A 49 -0.86 -3.02 -6.97
CA TYR A 49 -1.64 -2.57 -5.82
C TYR A 49 -0.73 -2.09 -4.70
N ASP A 50 -1.07 -0.96 -4.08
CA ASP A 50 -0.38 -0.54 -2.86
C ASP A 50 -0.72 -1.48 -1.70
N ARG A 51 0.25 -1.63 -0.79
CA ARG A 51 0.10 -2.42 0.44
C ARG A 51 0.30 -1.53 1.67
N ALA A 52 -0.21 -0.30 1.67
CA ALA A 52 0.01 0.68 2.75
C ALA A 52 -0.37 0.14 4.15
N PHE A 53 -1.38 -0.74 4.20
CA PHE A 53 -1.83 -1.43 5.41
C PHE A 53 -1.32 -2.89 5.52
N SER A 54 -0.10 -3.17 5.05
CA SER A 54 0.60 -4.46 5.17
C SER A 54 0.67 -4.98 6.62
N PRO A 55 0.15 -6.18 6.93
CA PRO A 55 0.27 -6.75 8.26
C PRO A 55 1.71 -6.98 8.71
N ASP A 56 2.60 -7.34 7.77
CA ASP A 56 4.02 -7.54 8.06
C ASP A 56 4.69 -6.23 8.49
N ARG A 57 4.38 -5.13 7.81
CA ARG A 57 4.81 -3.79 8.21
C ARG A 57 4.34 -3.45 9.63
N PHE A 58 3.04 -3.59 9.91
CA PHE A 58 2.52 -3.28 11.26
C PHE A 58 3.13 -4.13 12.35
N ARG A 59 3.37 -5.42 12.07
CA ARG A 59 4.04 -6.34 13.00
C ARG A 59 5.49 -5.92 13.24
N ALA A 60 6.24 -5.56 12.20
CA ALA A 60 7.62 -5.09 12.35
C ALA A 60 7.69 -3.80 13.17
N LEU A 61 6.82 -2.83 12.90
CA LEU A 61 6.77 -1.58 13.64
C LEU A 61 6.29 -1.77 15.09
N HIS A 62 5.38 -2.71 15.33
CA HIS A 62 4.95 -3.08 16.67
C HIS A 62 6.11 -3.60 17.53
N PHE A 63 6.83 -4.61 17.04
CA PHE A 63 7.97 -5.14 17.78
C PHE A 63 9.09 -4.12 17.97
N ALA A 64 9.34 -3.26 16.98
CA ALA A 64 10.32 -2.17 17.12
C ALA A 64 9.96 -1.19 18.26
N LEU A 65 8.66 -0.91 18.46
CA LEU A 65 8.19 -0.11 19.59
C LEU A 65 8.35 -0.86 20.92
N GLU A 66 7.95 -2.14 20.98
CA GLU A 66 8.05 -2.96 22.20
C GLU A 66 9.51 -3.14 22.65
N GLU A 67 10.43 -3.43 21.72
CA GLU A 67 11.86 -3.55 21.98
C GLU A 67 12.46 -2.24 22.52
N ALA A 68 11.91 -1.10 22.10
CA ALA A 68 12.30 0.22 22.60
C ALA A 68 11.60 0.60 23.92
N GLY A 69 10.75 -0.26 24.49
CA GLY A 69 9.98 0.00 25.70
C GLY A 69 8.87 1.04 25.52
N LEU A 70 8.42 1.27 24.28
CA LEU A 70 7.37 2.22 23.92
C LEU A 70 6.03 1.50 23.77
N GLN A 71 4.94 2.22 24.06
CA GLN A 71 3.59 1.70 23.83
C GLN A 71 3.32 1.59 22.33
N SER A 72 2.87 0.41 21.88
CA SER A 72 2.48 0.19 20.49
C SER A 72 1.00 0.50 20.25
N PRO A 73 0.65 1.42 19.33
CA PRO A 73 -0.75 1.65 18.94
C PRO A 73 -1.31 0.54 18.04
N TYR A 74 -0.47 -0.43 17.64
CA TYR A 74 -0.85 -1.51 16.74
C TYR A 74 -1.32 -2.78 17.48
N ALA A 75 -1.15 -2.84 18.80
CA ALA A 75 -1.40 -4.05 19.59
C ALA A 75 -2.83 -4.59 19.40
N GLU A 76 -3.85 -3.73 19.57
CA GLU A 76 -5.26 -4.11 19.38
C GLU A 76 -5.54 -4.56 17.93
N ARG A 77 -4.97 -3.86 16.96
CA ARG A 77 -5.13 -4.19 15.54
C ARG A 77 -4.50 -5.54 15.20
N LEU A 78 -3.30 -5.81 15.72
CA LEU A 78 -2.61 -7.08 15.52
C LEU A 78 -3.37 -8.23 16.21
N ALA A 79 -3.87 -8.01 17.42
CA ALA A 79 -4.73 -8.98 18.12
C ALA A 79 -5.98 -9.30 17.29
N SER A 80 -6.65 -8.28 16.74
CA SER A 80 -7.85 -8.47 15.90
C SER A 80 -7.61 -9.30 14.63
N TRP A 81 -6.36 -9.39 14.13
CA TRP A 81 -6.02 -10.24 12.99
C TRP A 81 -5.71 -11.69 13.36
N LEU A 82 -5.40 -11.94 14.63
CA LEU A 82 -5.10 -13.25 15.17
C LEU A 82 -6.33 -13.92 15.78
N GLU A 83 -7.32 -13.13 16.20
CA GLU A 83 -8.55 -13.60 16.84
C GLU A 83 -9.64 -13.88 15.81
N ALA A 84 -10.30 -15.04 15.96
CA ALA A 84 -11.61 -15.26 15.34
C ALA A 84 -12.65 -14.45 16.13
N ASP A 85 -13.65 -13.89 15.45
CA ASP A 85 -14.76 -13.22 16.15
C ASP A 85 -15.53 -14.20 17.05
N ALA A 86 -16.48 -13.69 17.83
CA ALA A 86 -17.26 -14.50 18.77
C ALA A 86 -18.07 -15.62 18.07
N GLU A 87 -18.28 -15.49 16.76
CA GLU A 87 -18.96 -16.42 15.87
C GLU A 87 -17.98 -17.37 15.14
N GLY A 88 -16.68 -17.26 15.39
CA GLY A 88 -15.63 -18.12 14.82
C GLY A 88 -15.14 -17.70 13.43
N HIS A 89 -15.50 -16.53 12.92
CA HIS A 89 -14.98 -16.02 11.67
C HIS A 89 -13.57 -15.48 11.86
N THR A 90 -12.62 -16.01 11.10
CA THR A 90 -11.31 -15.40 10.96
C THR A 90 -11.40 -14.25 9.96
N PRO A 91 -10.85 -13.06 10.25
CA PRO A 91 -10.81 -11.99 9.27
C PRO A 91 -10.15 -12.47 7.97
N PRO A 92 -10.67 -12.07 6.79
CA PRO A 92 -10.12 -12.50 5.52
C PRO A 92 -8.66 -12.09 5.44
N ARG A 93 -7.80 -13.06 5.12
CA ARG A 93 -6.37 -12.82 4.94
C ARG A 93 -6.17 -11.80 3.82
N PRO A 94 -5.12 -10.97 3.89
CA PRO A 94 -4.74 -10.12 2.76
C PRO A 94 -4.68 -10.98 1.50
N MET A 95 -5.46 -10.62 0.47
CA MET A 95 -5.58 -11.43 -0.74
C MET A 95 -4.29 -11.46 -1.55
N HIS A 96 -3.45 -10.43 -1.36
CA HIS A 96 -2.27 -10.17 -2.16
C HIS A 96 -1.00 -10.23 -1.31
N GLN A 97 -0.01 -11.00 -1.78
CA GLN A 97 1.33 -11.04 -1.19
C GLN A 97 2.15 -9.86 -1.68
N THR A 98 3.06 -9.34 -0.85
CA THR A 98 4.03 -8.33 -1.28
C THR A 98 5.00 -8.95 -2.29
N THR A 99 5.08 -8.37 -3.48
CA THR A 99 6.00 -8.81 -4.54
C THR A 99 7.02 -7.74 -4.91
N THR A 100 6.85 -6.51 -4.40
CA THR A 100 7.71 -5.38 -4.70
C THR A 100 7.88 -4.50 -3.46
N GLN A 101 9.11 -4.14 -3.13
CA GLN A 101 9.44 -3.27 -2.00
C GLN A 101 10.37 -2.15 -2.46
N VAL A 102 9.91 -0.90 -2.37
CA VAL A 102 10.70 0.28 -2.77
C VAL A 102 11.32 0.91 -1.53
N ASP A 103 12.64 1.12 -1.53
CA ASP A 103 13.32 1.82 -0.43
C ASP A 103 12.89 3.28 -0.42
N CYS A 104 12.23 3.69 0.66
CA CYS A 104 11.71 5.04 0.84
C CYS A 104 12.24 5.67 2.14
N GLY A 105 13.18 5.02 2.83
CA GLY A 105 13.61 5.42 4.17
C GLY A 105 14.10 6.86 4.27
N ASP A 106 14.86 7.31 3.25
CA ASP A 106 15.39 8.67 3.15
C ASP A 106 14.31 9.76 2.93
N TYR A 107 13.08 9.35 2.62
CA TYR A 107 11.96 10.25 2.29
C TYR A 107 10.86 10.28 3.36
N PHE A 108 11.00 9.53 4.46
CA PHE A 108 9.96 9.45 5.49
C PHE A 108 9.65 10.78 6.17
N GLU A 109 10.63 11.66 6.38
CA GLU A 109 10.40 13.02 6.88
C GLU A 109 9.53 13.82 5.91
N ALA A 110 9.83 13.77 4.61
CA ALA A 110 9.06 14.47 3.58
C ALA A 110 7.63 13.93 3.47
N ARG A 111 7.45 12.59 3.58
CA ARG A 111 6.13 11.94 3.65
C ARG A 111 5.33 12.41 4.86
N ASP A 112 5.96 12.44 6.03
CA ASP A 112 5.31 12.87 7.27
C ASP A 112 4.92 14.36 7.20
N ASP A 113 5.76 15.23 6.62
CA ASP A 113 5.44 16.64 6.41
C ASP A 113 4.29 16.84 5.41
N ALA A 114 4.26 16.07 4.32
CA ALA A 114 3.13 16.04 3.40
C ALA A 114 1.84 15.64 4.15
N LEU A 115 1.91 14.65 5.03
CA LEU A 115 0.76 14.21 5.80
C LEU A 115 0.29 15.29 6.80
N ARG A 116 1.21 15.99 7.48
CA ARG A 116 0.90 17.12 8.38
C ARG A 116 0.22 18.30 7.65
N ALA A 117 0.48 18.47 6.36
CA ALA A 117 -0.18 19.52 5.57
C ALA A 117 -1.70 19.33 5.48
N HIS A 118 -2.20 18.08 5.62
CA HIS A 118 -3.63 17.76 5.64
C HIS A 118 -4.28 18.00 7.01
N ARG A 119 -4.13 19.23 7.53
CA ARG A 119 -4.48 19.64 8.91
C ARG A 119 -5.92 19.35 9.35
N THR A 120 -6.87 19.28 8.43
CA THR A 120 -8.28 18.99 8.76
C THR A 120 -8.60 17.50 8.80
N GLN A 121 -7.72 16.66 8.27
CA GLN A 121 -7.93 15.22 8.10
C GLN A 121 -7.04 14.40 9.02
N ILE A 122 -5.85 14.92 9.35
CA ILE A 122 -4.83 14.20 10.10
C ILE A 122 -4.62 14.87 11.46
N ASP A 123 -4.77 14.09 12.52
CA ASP A 123 -4.32 14.46 13.85
C ASP A 123 -2.78 14.45 13.90
N PRO A 124 -2.11 15.58 14.16
CA PRO A 124 -0.65 15.65 14.26
C PRO A 124 -0.05 14.82 15.41
N LEU A 125 -0.87 14.37 16.36
CA LEU A 125 -0.48 13.49 17.46
C LEU A 125 -1.03 12.05 17.29
N GLY A 126 -1.67 11.78 16.16
CA GLY A 126 -2.34 10.52 15.90
C GLY A 126 -1.42 9.37 15.49
N PHE A 127 -2.05 8.23 15.23
CA PHE A 127 -1.44 6.95 14.87
C PHE A 127 -0.37 7.02 13.77
N PHE A 128 -0.52 7.91 12.79
CA PHE A 128 0.43 8.02 11.67
C PHE A 128 1.83 8.49 12.08
N PHE A 129 1.93 9.19 13.22
CA PHE A 129 3.20 9.72 13.74
C PHE A 129 3.70 8.99 14.98
N ALA A 130 3.06 7.87 15.35
CA ALA A 130 3.40 7.11 16.55
C ALA A 130 4.78 6.42 16.49
N VAL A 131 5.30 6.18 15.29
CA VAL A 131 6.64 5.61 15.08
C VAL A 131 7.52 6.66 14.41
N SER A 132 8.67 6.99 15.00
CA SER A 132 9.57 7.98 14.43
C SER A 132 10.11 7.54 13.05
N PRO A 133 10.40 8.46 12.13
CA PRO A 133 11.04 8.14 10.85
C PRO A 133 12.32 7.31 10.99
N GLU A 134 13.15 7.62 11.99
CA GLU A 134 14.36 6.86 12.30
C GLU A 134 14.07 5.40 12.66
N MET A 135 13.05 5.15 13.48
CA MET A 135 12.64 3.80 13.85
C MET A 135 12.02 3.07 12.66
N GLN A 136 11.17 3.74 11.87
CA GLN A 136 10.60 3.18 10.64
C GLN A 136 11.71 2.77 9.66
N ARG A 137 12.73 3.60 9.44
CA ARG A 137 13.88 3.26 8.59
C ARG A 137 14.60 1.98 9.01
N ARG A 138 14.75 1.75 10.31
CA ARG A 138 15.41 0.53 10.81
C ARG A 138 14.54 -0.71 10.68
N ALA A 139 13.25 -0.58 10.98
CA ALA A 139 12.34 -1.73 11.08
C ALA A 139 11.68 -2.09 9.74
N TRP A 140 11.33 -1.08 8.93
CA TRP A 140 10.62 -1.23 7.66
C TRP A 140 10.87 -0.01 6.74
N PRO A 141 12.03 0.07 6.06
CA PRO A 141 12.35 1.22 5.19
C PRO A 141 11.58 1.21 3.85
N TRP A 142 10.66 0.26 3.66
CA TRP A 142 10.00 0.01 2.40
C TRP A 142 8.59 0.60 2.34
N GLU A 143 8.18 1.04 1.15
CA GLU A 143 6.76 1.03 0.76
C GLU A 143 6.50 -0.27 -0.03
N ASP A 144 5.45 -1.00 0.36
CA ASP A 144 5.14 -2.32 -0.16
C ASP A 144 4.12 -2.25 -1.30
N TYR A 145 4.30 -3.09 -2.32
CA TYR A 145 3.39 -3.22 -3.44
C TYR A 145 3.23 -4.68 -3.88
N THR A 146 2.13 -4.96 -4.55
CA THR A 146 1.90 -6.22 -5.27
C THR A 146 1.80 -5.93 -6.76
N LEU A 147 2.70 -6.47 -7.56
CA LEU A 147 2.54 -6.56 -9.02
C LEU A 147 1.37 -7.49 -9.36
N VAL A 148 0.32 -6.94 -9.99
CA VAL A 148 -0.93 -7.65 -10.30
C VAL A 148 -1.03 -7.96 -11.80
N HIS A 149 -0.51 -7.07 -12.63
CA HIS A 149 -0.46 -7.27 -14.07
C HIS A 149 0.85 -6.72 -14.63
N SER A 150 1.43 -7.45 -15.58
CA SER A 150 2.60 -7.00 -16.34
C SER A 150 2.47 -7.48 -17.78
N VAL A 151 2.67 -6.58 -18.74
CA VAL A 151 2.75 -6.92 -20.17
C VAL A 151 4.19 -7.25 -20.61
N ILE A 152 5.15 -7.09 -19.70
CA ILE A 152 6.56 -7.48 -19.87
C ILE A 152 6.93 -8.58 -18.86
N PRO A 153 7.97 -9.39 -19.12
CA PRO A 153 8.49 -10.30 -18.12
C PRO A 153 8.90 -9.56 -16.84
N ALA A 154 8.58 -10.14 -15.68
CA ALA A 154 8.94 -9.61 -14.36
C ALA A 154 9.61 -10.72 -13.53
N GLU A 155 10.69 -10.37 -12.83
CA GLU A 155 11.39 -11.25 -11.90
C GLU A 155 11.11 -10.75 -10.48
N LEU A 156 10.57 -11.62 -9.62
CA LEU A 156 10.15 -11.27 -8.27
C LEU A 156 11.16 -11.76 -7.22
N PRO A 157 11.34 -11.03 -6.09
CA PRO A 157 10.70 -9.76 -5.76
C PRO A 157 11.37 -8.57 -6.46
N GLU A 158 10.59 -7.53 -6.77
CA GLU A 158 11.11 -6.29 -7.36
C GLU A 158 11.50 -5.27 -6.29
N LYS A 159 12.45 -4.39 -6.64
CA LYS A 159 12.87 -3.24 -5.82
C LYS A 159 12.69 -1.89 -6.51
N ASP A 160 12.21 -1.92 -7.76
CA ASP A 160 11.96 -0.75 -8.59
C ASP A 160 10.68 -1.05 -9.40
N LEU A 161 9.68 -0.16 -9.30
CA LEU A 161 8.43 -0.27 -10.08
C LEU A 161 8.70 -0.19 -11.60
N PHE A 162 9.86 0.34 -12.00
CA PHE A 162 10.31 0.46 -13.39
C PHE A 162 11.22 -0.70 -13.84
N ALA A 163 11.43 -1.73 -13.02
CA ALA A 163 12.22 -2.89 -13.40
C ALA A 163 11.71 -3.49 -14.73
N GLY A 164 12.64 -3.65 -15.68
CA GLY A 164 12.38 -4.17 -17.03
C GLY A 164 11.89 -3.13 -18.07
N LEU A 165 11.73 -1.86 -17.69
CA LEU A 165 11.26 -0.78 -18.58
C LEU A 165 12.36 0.18 -19.07
N ARG A 166 13.63 -0.12 -18.76
CA ARG A 166 14.80 0.69 -19.12
C ARG A 166 15.81 -0.14 -19.91
#